data_AF-A0A0E3BKY2-F1
#
_entry.id   AF-A0A0E3BKY2-F1
#
_cell.length_a   1.000
_cell.length_b   1.000
_cell.length_c   1.000
_cell.angle_alpha   90.00
_cell.angle_beta   90.00
_cell.angle_gamma   90.00
#
_symmetry.space_group_name_H-M   'P 1'
#
loop_
_entity.id
_entity.type
_entity.pdbx_description
1 polymer ?
#
loop_
_entity_poly.entity_id
_entity_poly.type
_entity_poly.pdbx_seq_one_letter_code
_entity_poly.pdbx_strand_id
1 'polypeptide(L)'
;MLAPNSQPVFAAWAYTGAQDEQEVAMLKIMIAVDGSDVALEAVRHGIKLLQSGLDAHFVIAHVQKEATLLELATTDSDLIANASIEAGMDLVAPAQDLLKEAGASYEVEISLGEEANTLIDIAESNECDQIIIGATGQSGLGSILIGSVSREVARHSRLPVTIVKMPEVAEADDNSAEDADS
;
A
#
# COMPACT_ATOMS: atom_id res chain seq x y z
N MET A 1 54.26 10.26 47.06
CA MET A 1 53.08 11.16 47.10
C MET A 1 52.55 11.25 45.67
N LEU A 2 51.35 10.68 45.45
CA LEU A 2 50.36 10.96 44.38
C LEU A 2 50.75 10.88 42.88
N ALA A 3 50.40 9.72 42.30
CA ALA A 3 49.69 9.42 41.04
C ALA A 3 50.14 9.93 39.63
N PRO A 4 49.79 9.18 38.55
CA PRO A 4 50.49 9.15 37.26
C PRO A 4 49.64 9.58 36.03
N ASN A 5 50.32 9.70 34.88
CA ASN A 5 49.92 9.41 33.49
C ASN A 5 48.53 9.83 32.96
N SER A 6 48.51 10.57 31.84
CA SER A 6 47.34 10.72 30.96
C SER A 6 47.73 10.75 29.48
N GLN A 7 48.14 9.59 28.96
CA GLN A 7 47.94 9.26 27.54
C GLN A 7 46.46 8.82 27.35
N PRO A 8 45.75 9.27 26.31
CA PRO A 8 44.37 8.85 26.10
C PRO A 8 44.33 7.38 25.66
N VAL A 9 43.67 6.54 26.46
CA VAL A 9 43.24 5.20 26.06
C VAL A 9 41.96 5.34 25.23
N PHE A 10 42.09 5.32 23.91
CA PHE A 10 40.96 5.00 23.04
C PHE A 10 40.66 3.51 23.20
N ALA A 11 39.67 3.19 24.03
CA ALA A 11 39.11 1.85 24.09
C ALA A 11 38.35 1.59 22.79
N ALA A 12 38.97 0.83 21.89
CA ALA A 12 38.26 0.16 20.80
C ALA A 12 37.28 -0.84 21.43
N TRP A 13 36.00 -0.47 21.51
CA TRP A 13 34.95 -1.43 21.81
C TRP A 13 34.81 -2.32 20.59
N ALA A 14 35.44 -3.49 20.66
CA ALA A 14 35.15 -4.61 19.79
C ALA A 14 33.66 -4.97 20.00
N TYR A 15 32.83 -4.66 19.00
CA TYR A 15 31.50 -5.22 18.88
C TYR A 15 31.67 -6.71 18.59
N THR A 16 31.80 -7.52 19.63
CA THR A 16 31.57 -8.97 19.55
C THR A 16 30.06 -9.15 19.59
N GLY A 17 29.38 -8.79 18.50
CA GLY A 17 27.99 -9.14 18.30
C GLY A 17 27.91 -10.65 18.11
N ALA A 18 27.36 -11.34 19.09
CA ALA A 18 26.77 -12.66 18.86
C ALA A 18 25.88 -12.56 17.61
N GLN A 19 26.03 -13.51 16.70
CA GLN A 19 25.07 -13.72 15.63
C GLN A 19 23.78 -14.21 16.30
N ASP A 20 23.00 -13.29 16.86
CA ASP A 20 21.56 -13.51 16.92
C ASP A 20 21.13 -13.49 15.45
N GLU A 21 20.94 -14.67 14.89
CA GLU A 21 20.07 -14.86 13.73
C GLU A 21 18.67 -14.42 14.18
N GLN A 22 18.46 -13.10 14.31
CA GLN A 22 17.12 -12.57 14.37
C GLN A 22 16.54 -12.90 13.00
N GLU A 23 15.64 -13.87 12.98
CA GLU A 23 14.64 -14.00 11.94
C GLU A 23 14.07 -12.60 11.73
N VAL A 24 14.50 -11.94 10.66
CA VAL A 24 14.02 -10.61 10.33
C VAL A 24 12.55 -10.83 10.03
N ALA A 25 11.69 -10.42 10.97
CA ALA A 25 10.27 -10.65 10.86
C ALA A 25 9.79 -10.07 9.52
N MET A 26 9.16 -10.91 8.72
CA MET A 26 8.57 -10.53 7.44
C MET A 26 7.57 -9.41 7.68
N LEU A 27 7.72 -8.28 6.99
CA LEU A 27 6.83 -7.14 7.17
C LEU A 27 5.45 -7.47 6.62
N LYS A 28 4.39 -7.08 7.33
CA LYS A 28 3.03 -7.24 6.84
C LYS A 28 2.51 -5.90 6.31
N ILE A 29 2.27 -5.83 5.01
CA ILE A 29 1.94 -4.57 4.31
C ILE A 29 0.52 -4.67 3.76
N MET A 30 -0.37 -3.80 4.22
CA MET A 30 -1.70 -3.69 3.65
C MET A 30 -1.66 -2.82 2.38
N ILE A 31 -2.33 -3.27 1.32
CA ILE A 31 -2.56 -2.49 0.11
C ILE A 31 -4.07 -2.32 -0.09
N ALA A 32 -4.55 -1.08 -0.05
CA ALA A 32 -5.95 -0.77 -0.30
C ALA A 32 -6.23 -0.80 -1.81
N VAL A 33 -7.22 -1.59 -2.23
CA VAL A 33 -7.58 -1.81 -3.63
C VAL A 33 -9.08 -1.57 -3.84
N ASP A 34 -9.43 -0.76 -4.83
CA ASP A 34 -10.82 -0.46 -5.24
C ASP A 34 -11.10 -0.83 -6.71
N GLY A 35 -10.16 -1.54 -7.35
CA GLY A 35 -10.20 -1.90 -8.77
C GLY A 35 -9.74 -0.79 -9.72
N SER A 36 -9.34 0.39 -9.23
CA SER A 36 -8.82 1.46 -10.07
C SER A 36 -7.37 1.21 -10.52
N ASP A 37 -6.97 1.83 -11.65
CA ASP A 37 -5.59 1.75 -12.14
C ASP A 37 -4.57 2.27 -11.11
N VAL A 38 -4.90 3.33 -10.37
CA VAL A 38 -4.01 3.88 -9.34
C VAL A 38 -3.86 2.93 -8.14
N ALA A 39 -4.89 2.15 -7.82
CA ALA A 39 -4.77 1.08 -6.84
C ALA A 39 -3.85 -0.05 -7.35
N LEU A 40 -3.90 -0.38 -8.65
CA LEU A 40 -2.96 -1.34 -9.23
C LEU A 40 -1.52 -0.79 -9.24
N GLU A 41 -1.32 0.51 -9.42
CA GLU A 41 0.00 1.12 -9.25
C GLU A 41 0.50 1.03 -7.80
N ALA A 42 -0.39 1.10 -6.81
CA ALA A 42 -0.05 0.82 -5.41
C ALA A 42 0.43 -0.64 -5.21
N VAL A 43 -0.21 -1.60 -5.86
CA VAL A 43 0.23 -3.01 -5.88
C VAL A 43 1.60 -3.15 -6.54
N ARG A 44 1.79 -2.53 -7.71
CA ARG A 44 3.10 -2.53 -8.40
C ARG A 44 4.19 -1.87 -7.56
N HIS A 45 3.86 -0.86 -6.77
CA HIS A 45 4.80 -0.28 -5.82
C HIS A 45 5.23 -1.30 -4.75
N GLY A 46 4.28 -2.02 -4.14
CA GLY A 46 4.57 -3.13 -3.22
C GLY A 46 5.47 -4.20 -3.86
N ILE A 47 5.18 -4.61 -5.10
CA ILE A 47 6.01 -5.55 -5.86
C ILE A 47 7.43 -5.02 -6.08
N LYS A 48 7.60 -3.72 -6.38
CA LYS A 48 8.93 -3.11 -6.53
C LYS A 48 9.71 -3.15 -5.22
N LEU A 49 9.07 -2.98 -4.07
CA LEU A 49 9.71 -3.11 -2.75
C LEU A 49 10.19 -4.56 -2.54
N LEU A 50 9.33 -5.55 -2.83
CA LEU A 50 9.69 -6.97 -2.79
C LEU A 50 10.90 -7.27 -3.68
N GLN A 51 10.87 -6.82 -4.94
CA GLN A 51 11.96 -6.99 -5.90
C GLN A 51 13.26 -6.27 -5.49
N SER A 52 13.16 -5.25 -4.64
CA SER A 52 14.30 -4.54 -4.07
C SER A 52 14.90 -5.24 -2.84
N GLY A 53 14.37 -6.39 -2.44
CA GLY A 53 14.85 -7.22 -1.35
C GLY A 53 14.08 -7.08 -0.04
N LEU A 54 12.93 -6.40 -0.03
CA LEU A 54 12.04 -6.38 1.13
C LEU A 54 11.37 -7.73 1.30
N ASP A 55 11.51 -8.37 2.46
CA ASP A 55 10.75 -9.56 2.80
C ASP A 55 9.38 -9.15 3.38
N ALA A 56 8.30 -9.41 2.63
CA ALA A 56 6.98 -8.91 2.95
C ALA A 56 5.84 -9.89 2.61
N HIS A 57 4.82 -9.89 3.46
CA HIS A 57 3.50 -10.47 3.22
C HIS A 57 2.50 -9.35 2.96
N PHE A 58 1.67 -9.49 1.93
CA PHE A 58 0.71 -8.45 1.56
C PHE A 58 -0.71 -8.79 2.01
N VAL A 59 -1.43 -7.80 2.55
CA VAL A 59 -2.88 -7.89 2.76
C VAL A 59 -3.56 -7.01 1.71
N ILE A 60 -4.25 -7.61 0.74
CA ILE A 60 -5.09 -6.84 -0.17
C ILE A 60 -6.39 -6.53 0.56
N ALA A 61 -6.65 -5.24 0.82
CA ALA A 61 -7.84 -4.79 1.53
C ALA A 61 -8.80 -4.07 0.59
N HIS A 62 -10.07 -4.47 0.61
CA HIS A 62 -11.15 -3.77 -0.08
C HIS A 62 -12.31 -3.50 0.88
N VAL A 63 -12.85 -2.28 0.83
CA VAL A 63 -14.02 -1.90 1.62
C VAL A 63 -15.16 -1.57 0.69
N GLN A 64 -16.25 -2.30 0.83
CA GLN A 64 -17.53 -1.99 0.19
C GLN A 64 -18.38 -1.15 1.13
N LYS A 65 -19.09 -0.16 0.60
CA LYS A 65 -20.06 0.60 1.41
C LYS A 65 -21.19 -0.31 1.84
N GLU A 66 -21.62 -0.15 3.09
CA GLU A 66 -22.85 -0.78 3.57
C GLU A 66 -24.04 -0.37 2.69
N ALA A 67 -24.93 -1.32 2.46
CA ALA A 67 -26.18 -1.06 1.76
C ALA A 67 -27.00 -0.01 2.51
N THR A 68 -27.58 0.91 1.77
CA THR A 68 -28.45 1.95 2.33
C THR A 68 -29.73 1.34 2.89
N LEU A 69 -30.38 2.05 3.81
CA LEU A 69 -31.68 1.66 4.39
C LEU A 69 -32.75 1.35 3.32
N LEU A 70 -32.67 2.02 2.16
CA LEU A 70 -33.58 1.79 1.05
C LEU A 70 -33.32 0.44 0.36
N GLU A 71 -32.06 0.06 0.19
CA GLU A 71 -31.68 -1.23 -0.41
C GLU A 71 -32.10 -2.39 0.51
N LEU A 72 -31.85 -2.26 1.81
CA LEU A 72 -32.25 -3.24 2.84
C LEU A 72 -33.77 -3.41 2.96
N ALA A 73 -34.56 -2.37 2.64
CA ALA A 73 -36.02 -2.46 2.65
C ALA A 73 -36.58 -3.26 1.46
N THR A 74 -35.76 -3.50 0.43
CA THR A 74 -36.19 -4.10 -0.85
C THR A 74 -35.60 -5.48 -1.13
N THR A 75 -34.65 -5.96 -0.34
CA THR A 75 -33.98 -7.27 -0.52
C THR A 75 -33.55 -7.83 0.83
N ASP A 76 -33.35 -9.16 0.89
CA ASP A 76 -32.77 -9.84 2.05
C ASP A 76 -31.34 -9.35 2.32
N SER A 77 -31.05 -8.93 3.56
CA SER A 77 -29.77 -8.33 3.94
C SER A 77 -28.59 -9.27 3.75
N ASP A 78 -28.79 -10.57 3.97
CA ASP A 78 -27.72 -11.56 3.85
C ASP A 78 -27.35 -11.80 2.39
N LEU A 79 -28.33 -11.72 1.49
CA LEU A 79 -28.09 -11.83 0.05
C LEU A 79 -27.32 -10.61 -0.48
N ILE A 80 -27.66 -9.40 -0.03
CA ILE A 80 -26.94 -8.19 -0.42
C ILE A 80 -25.49 -8.25 0.06
N ALA A 81 -25.27 -8.62 1.33
CA ALA A 81 -23.92 -8.69 1.89
C ALA A 81 -23.02 -9.68 1.12
N ASN A 82 -23.53 -10.87 0.81
CA ASN A 82 -22.79 -11.87 0.03
C ASN A 82 -22.48 -11.38 -1.39
N ALA A 83 -23.44 -10.74 -2.07
CA ALA A 83 -23.23 -10.19 -3.40
C ALA A 83 -22.19 -9.05 -3.40
N SER A 84 -22.18 -8.20 -2.37
CA SER A 84 -21.17 -7.16 -2.20
C SER A 84 -19.77 -7.74 -2.00
N ILE A 85 -19.64 -8.82 -1.23
CA ILE A 85 -18.36 -9.52 -1.03
C ILE A 85 -17.89 -10.13 -2.35
N GLU A 86 -18.77 -10.79 -3.11
CA GLU A 86 -18.45 -11.35 -4.42
C GLU A 86 -18.00 -10.28 -5.41
N ALA A 87 -18.71 -9.16 -5.49
CA ALA A 87 -18.32 -8.02 -6.31
C ALA A 87 -16.97 -7.42 -5.88
N GLY A 88 -16.69 -7.39 -4.56
CA GLY A 88 -15.40 -6.99 -4.04
C GLY A 88 -14.27 -7.93 -4.47
N MET A 89 -14.51 -9.24 -4.52
CA MET A 89 -13.53 -10.24 -4.99
C MET A 89 -13.15 -9.99 -6.45
N ASP A 90 -14.12 -9.67 -7.30
CA ASP A 90 -13.88 -9.33 -8.70
C ASP A 90 -13.00 -8.08 -8.84
N LEU A 91 -13.20 -7.07 -7.99
CA LEU A 91 -12.41 -5.83 -8.02
C LEU A 91 -10.96 -6.03 -7.59
N VAL A 92 -10.69 -6.95 -6.67
CA VAL A 92 -9.32 -7.25 -6.20
C VAL A 92 -8.62 -8.30 -7.07
N ALA A 93 -9.32 -9.02 -7.93
CA ALA A 93 -8.75 -10.07 -8.76
C ALA A 93 -7.50 -9.62 -9.56
N PRO A 94 -7.47 -8.45 -10.22
CA PRO A 94 -6.27 -7.99 -10.92
C PRO A 94 -5.07 -7.74 -9.98
N ALA A 95 -5.31 -7.31 -8.74
CA ALA A 95 -4.25 -7.13 -7.75
C ALA A 95 -3.66 -8.48 -7.31
N GLN A 96 -4.52 -9.49 -7.11
CA GLN A 96 -4.09 -10.85 -6.80
C GLN A 96 -3.23 -11.43 -7.93
N ASP A 97 -3.66 -11.26 -9.18
CA ASP A 97 -2.92 -11.74 -10.35
C ASP A 97 -1.51 -11.13 -10.40
N LEU A 98 -1.38 -9.81 -10.18
CA LEU A 98 -0.09 -9.14 -10.13
C LEU A 98 0.83 -9.67 -9.01
N LEU A 99 0.31 -9.85 -7.80
CA LEU A 99 1.10 -10.38 -6.68
C LEU A 99 1.50 -11.84 -6.92
N LYS A 100 0.60 -12.65 -7.47
CA LYS A 100 0.85 -14.05 -7.81
C LYS A 100 1.91 -14.19 -8.90
N GLU A 101 1.84 -13.39 -9.96
CA GLU A 101 2.87 -13.35 -11.02
C GLU A 101 4.24 -12.94 -10.48
N ALA A 102 4.27 -12.05 -9.48
CA ALA A 102 5.49 -11.63 -8.80
C ALA A 102 6.03 -12.66 -7.78
N GLY A 103 5.29 -13.75 -7.51
CA GLY A 103 5.64 -14.73 -6.48
C GLY A 103 5.53 -14.20 -5.05
N ALA A 104 4.72 -13.16 -4.83
CA ALA A 104 4.53 -12.55 -3.52
C ALA A 104 3.57 -13.38 -2.65
N SER A 105 3.83 -13.42 -1.34
CA SER A 105 2.91 -13.97 -0.35
C SER A 105 1.81 -12.95 -0.05
N TYR A 106 0.54 -13.35 -0.12
CA TYR A 106 -0.57 -12.44 0.15
C TYR A 106 -1.82 -13.14 0.70
N GLU A 107 -2.67 -12.35 1.34
CA GLU A 107 -4.05 -12.67 1.69
C GLU A 107 -4.99 -11.54 1.25
N VAL A 108 -6.31 -11.80 1.26
CA VAL A 108 -7.33 -10.84 0.84
C VAL A 108 -8.35 -10.66 1.95
N GLU A 109 -8.64 -9.40 2.27
CA GLU A 109 -9.68 -9.01 3.21
C GLU A 109 -10.69 -8.09 2.54
N ILE A 110 -11.95 -8.50 2.58
CA ILE A 110 -13.08 -7.71 2.08
C ILE A 110 -14.01 -7.43 3.26
N SER A 111 -14.23 -6.16 3.54
CA SER A 111 -15.08 -5.70 4.64
C SER A 111 -16.16 -4.75 4.14
N LEU A 112 -17.24 -4.67 4.91
CA LEU A 112 -18.31 -3.68 4.71
C LEU A 112 -18.12 -2.55 5.73
N GLY A 113 -18.26 -1.29 5.30
CA GLY A 113 -18.17 -0.16 6.21
C GLY A 113 -17.89 1.18 5.54
N GLU A 114 -17.43 2.14 6.36
CA GLU A 114 -16.90 3.42 5.90
C GLU A 114 -15.43 3.25 5.52
N GLU A 115 -15.07 3.63 4.30
CA GLU A 115 -13.84 3.16 3.67
C GLU A 115 -12.58 3.46 4.47
N ALA A 116 -12.41 4.70 4.95
CA ALA A 116 -11.16 5.08 5.60
C ALA A 116 -10.99 4.42 6.97
N ASN A 117 -12.03 4.43 7.81
CA ASN A 117 -11.96 3.82 9.13
C ASN A 117 -11.84 2.30 9.03
N THR A 118 -12.63 1.66 8.16
CA THR A 118 -12.55 0.20 7.99
C THR A 118 -11.19 -0.22 7.44
N LEU A 119 -10.57 0.52 6.52
CA LEU A 119 -9.20 0.24 6.08
C LEU A 119 -8.18 0.31 7.23
N ILE A 120 -8.31 1.31 8.12
CA ILE A 120 -7.44 1.41 9.30
C ILE A 120 -7.67 0.22 10.23
N ASP A 121 -8.93 -0.14 10.48
CA ASP A 121 -9.28 -1.28 11.34
C ASP A 121 -8.74 -2.60 10.78
N ILE A 122 -8.82 -2.82 9.46
CA ILE A 122 -8.23 -3.98 8.79
C ILE A 122 -6.71 -4.01 9.02
N ALA A 123 -6.03 -2.88 8.81
CA ALA A 123 -4.57 -2.82 8.98
C ALA A 123 -4.16 -3.11 10.43
N GLU A 124 -4.88 -2.58 11.41
CA GLU A 124 -4.60 -2.79 12.84
C GLU A 124 -4.95 -4.22 13.29
N SER A 125 -6.09 -4.78 12.85
CA SER A 125 -6.51 -6.13 13.22
C SER A 125 -5.61 -7.21 12.63
N ASN A 126 -5.04 -6.96 11.46
CA ASN A 126 -4.09 -7.84 10.80
C ASN A 126 -2.65 -7.65 11.27
N GLU A 127 -2.40 -6.74 12.22
CA GLU A 127 -1.06 -6.41 12.71
C GLU A 127 -0.11 -5.97 11.58
N CYS A 128 -0.63 -5.17 10.64
CA CYS A 128 0.18 -4.64 9.55
C CYS A 128 1.18 -3.60 10.06
N ASP A 129 2.35 -3.55 9.43
CA ASP A 129 3.41 -2.58 9.71
C ASP A 129 3.26 -1.30 8.88
N GLN A 130 2.56 -1.36 7.75
CA GLN A 130 2.44 -0.27 6.79
C GLN A 130 1.16 -0.38 5.95
N ILE A 131 0.65 0.77 5.51
CA ILE A 131 -0.45 0.88 4.55
C ILE A 131 0.07 1.50 3.25
N ILE A 132 -0.25 0.90 2.11
CA ILE A 132 -0.07 1.47 0.78
C ILE A 132 -1.45 1.74 0.18
N ILE A 133 -1.67 2.95 -0.32
CA ILE A 133 -2.93 3.37 -0.93
C ILE A 133 -2.69 4.22 -2.18
N GLY A 134 -3.54 4.07 -3.19
CA GLY A 134 -3.52 4.92 -4.38
C GLY A 134 -4.02 6.34 -4.10
N ALA A 135 -3.43 7.34 -4.76
CA ALA A 135 -3.93 8.71 -4.79
C ALA A 135 -5.12 8.78 -5.78
N THR A 136 -6.34 8.67 -5.27
CA THR A 136 -7.54 8.84 -6.11
C THR A 136 -7.69 10.30 -6.56
N GLY A 137 -7.72 10.53 -7.87
CA GLY A 137 -7.89 11.84 -8.48
C GLY A 137 -7.98 11.71 -10.01
N GLN A 138 -8.91 12.42 -10.64
CA GLN A 138 -9.14 12.34 -12.09
C GLN A 138 -7.84 12.59 -12.85
N SER A 139 -7.53 11.68 -13.77
CA SER A 139 -6.54 11.86 -14.84
C SER A 139 -6.83 13.17 -15.57
N GLY A 140 -6.09 14.23 -15.24
CA GLY A 140 -6.33 15.57 -15.76
C GLY A 140 -5.33 16.59 -15.25
N LEU A 141 -4.32 16.87 -16.09
CA LEU A 141 -3.42 18.03 -16.08
C LEU A 141 -2.91 18.52 -14.70
N GLY A 142 -1.74 18.00 -14.31
CA GLY A 142 -0.70 18.79 -13.63
C GLY A 142 -0.83 19.04 -12.12
N SER A 143 -1.85 18.52 -11.42
CA SER A 143 -1.93 18.65 -9.96
C SER A 143 -2.21 17.32 -9.24
N ILE A 144 -1.50 17.10 -8.14
CA ILE A 144 -1.67 15.92 -7.28
C ILE A 144 -2.99 16.09 -6.52
N LEU A 145 -4.03 15.41 -6.95
CA LEU A 145 -5.24 15.24 -6.15
C LEU A 145 -5.05 14.00 -5.27
N ILE A 146 -4.82 14.24 -3.97
CA ILE A 146 -4.91 13.18 -2.95
C ILE A 146 -6.39 12.98 -2.65
N GLY A 147 -6.91 11.80 -2.99
CA GLY A 147 -8.32 11.47 -2.81
C GLY A 147 -8.74 11.46 -1.34
N SER A 148 -10.04 11.61 -1.10
CA SER A 148 -10.60 11.72 0.26
C SER A 148 -10.19 10.56 1.15
N VAL A 149 -10.28 9.32 0.66
CA VAL A 149 -9.93 8.11 1.42
C VAL A 149 -8.44 8.09 1.76
N SER A 150 -7.56 8.27 0.77
CA SER A 150 -6.11 8.30 1.00
C SER A 150 -5.66 9.39 1.98
N ARG A 151 -6.30 10.56 1.93
CA ARG A 151 -6.05 11.64 2.89
C ARG A 151 -6.52 11.29 4.30
N GLU A 152 -7.69 10.67 4.40
CA GLU A 152 -8.27 10.30 5.69
C GLU A 152 -7.48 9.18 6.37
N VAL A 153 -7.09 8.15 5.61
CA VAL A 153 -6.21 7.08 6.07
C VAL A 153 -4.87 7.66 6.52
N ALA A 154 -4.23 8.51 5.73
CA ALA A 154 -2.96 9.13 6.10
C ALA A 154 -3.06 10.07 7.32
N ARG A 155 -4.24 10.66 7.56
CA ARG A 155 -4.48 11.56 8.69
C ARG A 155 -4.71 10.82 10.00
N HIS A 156 -5.33 9.65 9.95
CA HIS A 156 -5.82 8.95 11.15
C HIS A 156 -5.10 7.64 11.45
N SER A 157 -4.43 7.03 10.48
CA SER A 157 -3.67 5.80 10.72
C SER A 157 -2.53 6.04 11.71
N ARG A 158 -2.32 5.06 12.58
CA ARG A 158 -1.15 5.00 13.47
C ARG A 158 0.07 4.37 12.77
N LEU A 159 -0.15 3.76 11.61
CA LEU A 159 0.86 3.10 10.79
C LEU A 159 1.40 4.07 9.73
N PRO A 160 2.65 3.89 9.26
CA PRO A 160 3.15 4.56 8.08
C PRO A 160 2.21 4.35 6.88
N VAL A 161 1.87 5.45 6.18
CA VAL A 161 1.03 5.42 4.99
C VAL A 161 1.83 5.89 3.77
N THR A 162 1.90 5.05 2.74
CA THR A 162 2.46 5.40 1.43
C THR A 162 1.35 5.65 0.45
N ILE A 163 1.31 6.88 -0.07
CA ILE A 163 0.35 7.30 -1.10
C ILE A 163 1.03 7.21 -2.47
N VAL A 164 0.55 6.30 -3.31
CA VAL A 164 1.11 6.03 -4.64
C VAL A 164 0.32 6.79 -5.70
N LYS A 165 1.03 7.43 -6.63
CA LYS A 165 0.43 8.22 -7.72
C LYS A 165 0.48 7.45 -9.01
N MET A 166 -0.42 7.79 -9.94
CA MET A 166 -0.29 7.35 -11.32
C MET A 166 1.01 7.93 -11.92
N PRO A 167 1.82 7.12 -12.62
CA PRO A 167 2.95 7.66 -13.36
C PRO A 167 2.46 8.65 -14.42
N GLU A 168 3.14 9.79 -14.55
CA GLU A 168 2.90 10.71 -15.66
C GLU A 168 3.31 10.01 -16.96
N VAL A 169 2.39 9.97 -17.93
CA VAL A 169 2.74 9.55 -19.29
C VAL A 169 3.61 10.68 -19.84
N ALA A 170 4.91 10.44 -19.98
CA ALA A 170 5.77 11.38 -20.69
C ALA A 170 5.28 11.43 -22.14
N GLU A 171 4.66 12.54 -22.53
CA GLU A 171 4.37 12.85 -23.93
C GLU A 171 5.68 12.75 -24.69
N ALA A 172 5.76 11.83 -25.66
CA ALA A 172 6.90 11.76 -26.55
C ALA A 172 6.90 13.04 -27.38
N ASP A 173 7.90 13.90 -27.18
CA ASP A 173 8.13 15.11 -27.99
C ASP A 173 8.26 14.72 -29.47
N ASP A 174 7.15 14.77 -30.21
CA ASP A 174 7.12 14.67 -31.67
C ASP A 174 7.55 16.01 -32.29
N ASN A 175 8.82 16.37 -32.08
CA ASN A 175 9.45 17.48 -32.79
C ASN A 175 10.52 16.94 -33.74
N SER A 176 10.08 16.30 -34.82
CA SER A 176 10.97 15.88 -35.91
C SER A 176 10.34 16.00 -37.29
N ALA A 177 9.93 17.21 -37.69
CA ALA A 177 9.81 17.56 -39.12
C ALA A 177 9.60 19.06 -39.33
N GLU A 178 10.67 19.84 -39.43
CA GLU A 178 10.68 21.10 -40.21
C GLU A 178 12.12 21.60 -40.38
N ASP A 179 12.93 20.88 -41.16
CA ASP A 179 14.18 21.40 -41.75
C ASP A 179 14.49 20.60 -43.02
N ALA A 180 13.63 20.76 -44.03
CA ALA A 180 13.89 20.27 -45.38
C ALA A 180 13.15 21.12 -46.42
N ASP A 181 13.47 22.41 -46.48
CA ASP A 181 13.40 23.14 -47.76
C ASP A 181 14.46 24.26 -47.78
N SER A 182 15.56 24.01 -48.48
CA SER A 182 16.60 24.97 -48.85
C SER A 182 17.25 24.53 -50.16
#